data_AF-A0A2N4UML6-F1
#
_entry.id   AF-A0A2N4UML6-F1
#
_cell.length_a   1.000
_cell.length_b   1.000
_cell.length_c   1.000
_cell.angle_alpha   90.00
_cell.angle_beta   90.00
_cell.angle_gamma   90.00
#
_symmetry.space_group_name_H-M   'P 1'
#
loop_
_entity.id
_entity.type
_entity.pdbx_description
1 polymer ?
#
loop_
_entity_poly.entity_id
_entity_poly.type
_entity_poly.pdbx_seq_one_letter_code
_entity_poly.pdbx_strand_id
1 'polypeptide(L)'
;MDTDTPLTHKTKTIGCKVTEEEYDKFVKLADSANLTISEYFRAAIMNNETFVVQKEIMSKDKRNLIYLFNKTSNNMNQLAKSVNIAHNSGNMNEKLSLQVLRELQLIRIALHTYIESC
;
A
#
# COMPACT_ATOMS: atom_id res chain seq x y z
N MET A 1 2.68 25.38 54.27
CA MET A 1 1.46 25.10 53.47
C MET A 1 1.91 24.27 52.30
N ASP A 2 1.96 22.97 52.52
CA ASP A 2 2.41 22.00 51.53
C ASP A 2 1.31 21.82 50.50
N THR A 3 1.54 22.28 49.27
CA THR A 3 0.63 22.08 48.14
C THR A 3 0.88 20.69 47.58
N ASP A 4 0.14 19.73 48.12
CA ASP A 4 0.09 18.36 47.63
C ASP A 4 -0.49 18.35 46.20
N THR A 5 0.39 18.12 45.22
CA THR A 5 0.01 18.01 43.80
C THR A 5 -0.42 16.56 43.55
N PRO A 6 -1.63 16.28 43.04
CA PRO A 6 -2.12 14.92 42.94
C PRO A 6 -1.28 14.10 41.96
N LEU A 7 -0.59 13.08 42.50
CA LEU A 7 0.22 12.13 41.75
C LEU A 7 -0.69 11.35 40.79
N THR A 8 -0.62 11.66 39.49
CA THR A 8 -1.43 10.99 38.48
C THR A 8 -0.95 9.55 38.28
N HIS A 9 -1.71 8.57 38.77
CA HIS A 9 -1.37 7.15 38.63
C HIS A 9 -1.47 6.68 37.17
N LYS A 10 -0.35 6.22 36.59
CA LYS A 10 -0.27 5.67 35.23
C LYS A 10 -0.70 4.19 35.26
N THR A 11 -1.84 3.86 34.65
CA THR A 11 -2.49 2.53 34.78
C THR A 11 -2.41 1.63 33.53
N LYS A 12 -1.97 2.16 32.39
CA LYS A 12 -1.94 1.43 31.10
C LYS A 12 -0.54 1.44 30.49
N THR A 13 -0.13 0.29 29.95
CA THR A 13 1.16 0.10 29.27
C THR A 13 0.96 0.09 27.76
N ILE A 14 1.76 0.90 27.05
CA ILE A 14 1.88 0.89 25.59
C ILE A 14 3.33 0.48 25.28
N GLY A 15 3.52 -0.55 24.46
CA GLY A 15 4.85 -1.05 24.10
C GLY A 15 4.90 -1.57 22.67
N CYS A 16 6.09 -1.50 22.07
CA CYS A 16 6.40 -2.02 20.75
C CYS A 16 7.68 -2.86 20.84
N LYS A 17 7.78 -3.94 20.05
CA LYS A 17 9.03 -4.68 19.91
C LYS A 17 9.88 -3.97 18.86
N VAL A 18 11.13 -3.67 19.21
CA VAL A 18 12.11 -3.02 18.33
C VAL A 18 13.33 -3.93 18.18
N THR A 19 14.07 -3.73 17.10
CA THR A 19 15.39 -4.33 16.92
C THR A 19 16.43 -3.66 17.81
N GLU A 20 17.58 -4.30 18.03
CA GLU A 20 18.68 -3.74 18.84
C GLU A 20 19.17 -2.40 18.26
N GLU A 21 19.28 -2.29 16.94
CA GLU A 21 19.72 -1.04 16.27
C GLU A 21 18.74 0.12 16.44
N GLU A 22 17.44 -0.17 16.44
CA GLU A 22 16.40 0.83 16.69
C GLU A 22 16.42 1.28 18.15
N TYR A 23 16.62 0.35 19.09
CA TYR A 23 16.76 0.66 20.50
C TYR A 23 17.93 1.62 20.76
N ASP A 24 19.10 1.36 20.20
CA ASP A 24 20.28 2.22 20.36
C ASP A 24 20.06 3.65 19.81
N LYS A 25 19.30 3.77 18.72
CA LYS A 25 18.91 5.09 18.18
C LYS A 25 17.98 5.82 19.15
N PHE A 26 17.01 5.13 19.73
CA PHE A 26 16.10 5.71 20.73
C PHE A 26 16.83 6.16 21.99
N VAL A 27 17.79 5.38 22.48
CA VAL A 27 18.61 5.73 23.64
C VAL A 27 19.39 7.02 23.37
N LYS A 28 20.09 7.09 22.24
CA LYS A 28 20.86 8.29 21.85
C LYS A 28 19.99 9.55 21.74
N LEU A 29 18.78 9.42 21.20
CA LEU A 29 17.84 10.54 21.08
C LEU A 29 17.32 10.99 22.46
N ALA A 30 16.96 10.05 23.32
CA ALA A 30 16.53 10.35 24.69
C ALA A 30 17.65 11.03 25.50
N ASP A 31 18.88 10.53 25.39
CA ASP A 31 20.07 11.10 26.02
C ASP A 31 20.34 12.52 25.51
N SER A 32 20.22 12.76 24.21
CA SER A 32 20.39 14.10 23.62
C SER A 32 19.35 15.11 24.10
N ALA A 33 18.14 14.63 24.45
CA ALA A 33 17.06 15.44 25.01
C ALA A 33 17.13 15.56 26.53
N ASN A 34 18.10 14.90 27.19
CA ASN A 34 18.23 14.81 28.65
C ASN A 34 16.95 14.29 29.34
N LEU A 35 16.27 13.33 28.70
CA LEU A 35 15.02 12.73 29.16
C LEU A 35 15.19 11.22 29.32
N THR A 36 14.43 10.59 30.23
CA THR A 36 14.36 9.13 30.24
C THR A 36 13.65 8.63 28.98
N ILE A 37 13.95 7.40 28.54
CA ILE A 37 13.32 6.79 27.36
C ILE A 37 11.79 6.86 27.43
N SER A 38 11.20 6.64 28.62
CA SER A 38 9.75 6.70 28.82
C SER A 38 9.16 8.10 28.78
N GLU A 39 9.94 9.12 29.14
CA GLU A 39 9.54 10.53 29.04
C GLU A 39 9.69 11.03 27.62
N TYR A 40 10.81 10.71 26.98
CA TYR A 40 11.04 10.97 25.57
C TYR A 40 9.97 10.33 24.69
N PHE A 41 9.66 9.04 24.90
CA PHE A 41 8.62 8.33 24.16
C PHE A 41 7.23 8.95 24.37
N ARG A 42 6.90 9.37 25.60
CA ARG A 42 5.61 10.03 25.88
C ARG A 42 5.56 11.42 25.25
N ALA A 43 6.64 12.19 25.34
CA ALA A 43 6.73 13.52 24.74
C ALA A 43 6.65 13.44 23.21
N ALA A 44 7.37 12.52 22.58
CA ALA A 44 7.33 12.30 21.13
C ALA A 44 5.91 11.95 20.63
N ILE A 45 5.21 11.05 21.33
CA ILE A 45 3.83 10.65 20.97
C ILE A 45 2.81 11.75 21.23
N MET A 46 2.90 12.45 22.38
CA MET A 46 1.90 13.44 22.78
C MET A 46 2.10 14.80 22.12
N ASN A 47 3.34 15.20 21.83
CA ASN A 47 3.67 16.47 21.17
C ASN A 47 3.65 16.37 19.64
N ASN A 48 3.30 15.21 19.09
CA ASN A 48 3.07 15.01 17.65
C ASN A 48 4.27 15.38 16.74
N GLU A 49 5.50 15.27 17.26
CA GLU A 49 6.74 15.33 16.45
C GLU A 49 7.04 14.00 15.75
N THR A 50 6.21 12.98 15.98
CA THR A 50 6.27 11.74 15.20
C THR A 50 5.64 11.99 13.84
N PHE A 51 6.45 11.90 12.78
CA PHE A 51 5.92 11.66 11.43
C PHE A 51 4.99 10.45 11.53
N VAL A 52 3.68 10.70 11.47
CA VAL A 52 2.72 9.64 11.16
C VAL A 52 3.11 9.18 9.76
N VAL A 53 3.95 8.16 9.68
CA VAL A 53 4.17 7.41 8.44
C VAL A 53 2.85 6.72 8.20
N GLN A 54 1.93 7.48 7.60
CA GLN A 54 0.70 6.98 7.04
C GLN A 54 1.17 6.08 5.90
N LYS A 55 1.51 4.83 6.24
CA LYS A 55 1.78 3.75 5.31
C LYS A 55 0.69 3.89 4.27
N GLU A 56 1.03 4.24 3.03
CA GLU A 56 0.03 4.49 1.99
C GLU A 56 -0.92 3.31 1.98
N ILE A 57 -2.07 3.47 2.63
CA ILE A 57 -3.09 2.45 2.64
C ILE A 57 -3.62 2.59 1.24
N MET A 58 -3.13 1.74 0.32
CA MET A 58 -3.63 1.69 -1.04
C MET A 58 -5.14 1.77 -0.94
N SER A 59 -5.69 2.91 -1.42
CA SER A 59 -7.10 3.25 -1.23
C SER A 59 -7.93 2.04 -1.61
N LYS A 60 -9.02 1.79 -0.87
CA LYS A 60 -9.95 0.70 -1.21
C LYS A 60 -10.32 0.77 -2.71
N ASP A 61 -10.39 1.97 -3.26
CA ASP A 61 -10.67 2.24 -4.66
C ASP A 61 -9.52 1.80 -5.59
N LYS A 62 -8.26 2.09 -5.23
CA LYS A 62 -7.08 1.63 -6.00
C LYS A 62 -6.96 0.11 -5.99
N ARG A 63 -7.26 -0.54 -4.86
CA ARG A 63 -7.36 -2.01 -4.78
C ARG A 63 -8.45 -2.57 -5.68
N ASN A 64 -9.63 -1.96 -5.66
CA ASN A 64 -10.74 -2.38 -6.48
C ASN A 64 -10.45 -2.17 -7.98
N LEU A 65 -9.80 -1.07 -8.34
CA LEU A 65 -9.35 -0.77 -9.70
C LEU A 65 -8.40 -1.85 -10.23
N ILE A 66 -7.36 -2.19 -9.45
CA ILE A 66 -6.40 -3.26 -9.80
C ILE A 66 -7.12 -4.61 -9.93
N TYR A 67 -8.08 -4.91 -9.04
CA TYR A 67 -8.87 -6.14 -9.12
C TYR A 67 -9.71 -6.21 -10.41
N LEU A 68 -10.43 -5.14 -10.74
CA LEU A 68 -11.23 -5.07 -11.97
C LEU A 68 -10.35 -5.15 -13.23
N PHE A 69 -9.17 -4.54 -13.18
CA PHE A 69 -8.18 -4.65 -14.25
C PHE A 69 -7.73 -6.10 -14.48
N ASN A 70 -7.35 -6.81 -13.40
CA ASN A 70 -6.93 -8.21 -13.50
C ASN A 70 -8.05 -9.10 -14.07
N LYS A 71 -9.29 -8.87 -13.65
CA LYS A 71 -10.48 -9.54 -14.20
C LYS A 71 -10.63 -9.28 -15.71
N THR A 72 -10.44 -8.04 -16.12
CA THR A 72 -10.57 -7.61 -17.52
C THR A 72 -9.46 -8.20 -18.39
N SER A 73 -8.21 -8.16 -17.91
CA SER A 73 -7.05 -8.73 -18.60
C SER A 73 -7.19 -10.23 -18.81
N ASN A 74 -7.69 -10.96 -17.81
CA ASN A 74 -7.98 -12.39 -17.96
C ASN A 74 -9.06 -12.66 -19.00
N ASN A 75 -10.15 -11.87 -19.02
CA ASN A 75 -11.18 -12.01 -20.04
C ASN A 75 -10.62 -11.74 -21.45
N MET A 76 -9.76 -10.73 -21.62
CA MET A 76 -9.10 -10.45 -22.90
C MET A 76 -8.21 -11.61 -23.36
N ASN A 77 -7.44 -12.22 -22.45
CA ASN A 77 -6.61 -13.39 -22.77
C ASN A 77 -7.47 -14.59 -23.19
N GLN A 78 -8.62 -14.79 -22.56
CA GLN A 78 -9.57 -15.84 -22.94
C GLN A 78 -10.15 -15.58 -24.34
N LEU A 79 -10.55 -14.34 -24.64
CA LEU A 79 -11.03 -13.96 -25.97
C LEU A 79 -9.94 -14.14 -27.03
N ALA A 80 -8.72 -13.71 -26.76
CA ALA A 80 -7.58 -13.91 -27.66
C ALA A 80 -7.33 -15.41 -27.93
N LYS A 81 -7.37 -16.24 -26.89
CA LYS A 81 -7.24 -17.70 -27.02
C LYS A 81 -8.36 -18.29 -27.88
N SER A 82 -9.61 -17.89 -27.66
CA SER A 82 -10.76 -18.34 -28.46
C SER A 82 -10.63 -17.93 -29.93
N VAL A 83 -10.18 -16.71 -30.21
CA VAL A 83 -9.91 -16.23 -31.57
C VAL A 83 -8.82 -17.05 -32.25
N ASN A 84 -7.73 -17.34 -31.54
CA ASN A 84 -6.64 -18.18 -32.07
C ASN A 84 -7.11 -19.61 -32.38
N ILE A 85 -7.93 -20.21 -31.51
CA ILE A 85 -8.50 -21.54 -31.75
C ILE A 85 -9.43 -21.53 -32.97
N ALA A 86 -10.30 -20.52 -33.09
CA ALA A 86 -11.23 -20.38 -34.21
C ALA A 86 -10.49 -20.18 -35.54
N HIS A 87 -9.42 -19.39 -35.54
CA HIS A 87 -8.55 -19.19 -36.70
C HIS A 87 -7.84 -20.48 -37.12
N ASN A 88 -7.19 -21.17 -36.17
CA ASN A 88 -6.47 -22.42 -36.44
C ASN A 88 -7.39 -23.57 -36.89
N SER A 89 -8.67 -23.50 -36.53
CA SER A 89 -9.68 -24.46 -36.96
C SER A 89 -10.31 -24.13 -38.32
N GLY A 90 -9.84 -23.07 -38.99
CA GLY A 90 -10.37 -22.60 -40.28
C GLY A 90 -11.74 -21.90 -40.20
N ASN A 91 -12.28 -21.72 -38.99
CA ASN A 91 -13.61 -21.14 -38.73
C ASN A 91 -13.59 -19.60 -38.74
N MET A 92 -12.42 -18.98 -38.89
CA MET A 92 -12.26 -17.53 -38.84
C MET A 92 -11.20 -17.02 -39.81
N ASN A 93 -11.55 -15.98 -40.56
CA ASN A 93 -10.65 -15.29 -41.49
C ASN A 93 -9.48 -14.66 -40.72
N GLU A 94 -8.25 -14.92 -41.17
CA GLU A 94 -7.01 -14.39 -40.60
C GLU A 94 -7.05 -12.87 -40.39
N LYS A 95 -7.54 -12.12 -41.37
CA LYS A 95 -7.64 -10.66 -41.30
C LYS A 95 -8.53 -10.21 -40.14
N LEU A 96 -9.66 -10.90 -39.94
CA LEU A 96 -10.59 -10.60 -38.86
C LEU A 96 -9.99 -10.98 -37.50
N SER A 97 -9.30 -12.12 -37.42
CA SER A 97 -8.61 -12.55 -36.20
C SER A 97 -7.52 -11.56 -35.77
N LEU A 98 -6.68 -11.10 -36.70
CA LEU A 98 -5.64 -10.09 -36.45
C LEU A 98 -6.23 -8.74 -36.03
N GLN A 99 -7.36 -8.34 -36.61
CA GLN A 99 -8.08 -7.12 -36.20
C GLN A 99 -8.57 -7.23 -34.75
N VAL A 100 -9.23 -8.33 -34.39
CA VAL A 100 -9.74 -8.53 -33.02
C VAL A 100 -8.60 -8.55 -32.00
N LEU A 101 -7.49 -9.25 -32.29
CA LEU A 101 -6.32 -9.26 -31.40
C LEU A 101 -5.70 -7.87 -31.22
N ARG A 102 -5.65 -7.07 -32.29
CA ARG A 102 -5.17 -5.68 -32.23
C ARG A 102 -6.05 -4.83 -31.32
N GLU A 103 -7.36 -4.89 -31.46
CA GLU A 103 -8.29 -4.13 -30.62
C GLU A 103 -8.18 -4.54 -29.14
N LEU A 104 -8.11 -5.84 -28.85
CA LEU A 104 -7.89 -6.32 -27.47
C LEU A 104 -6.57 -5.81 -26.89
N GLN A 105 -5.51 -5.72 -27.69
CA GLN A 105 -4.23 -5.18 -27.28
C GLN A 105 -4.28 -3.67 -27.02
N LEU A 106 -5.01 -2.90 -27.84
CA LEU A 106 -5.19 -1.46 -27.63
C LEU A 106 -5.92 -1.17 -26.31
N ILE A 107 -6.99 -1.91 -26.01
CA ILE A 107 -7.73 -1.72 -24.76
C ILE A 107 -6.84 -2.06 -23.56
N ARG A 108 -6.04 -3.12 -23.64
CA ARG A 108 -5.09 -3.49 -22.57
C ARG A 108 -4.07 -2.38 -22.31
N ILE A 109 -3.50 -1.78 -23.36
CA ILE A 109 -2.53 -0.69 -23.25
C ILE A 109 -3.19 0.54 -22.61
N ALA A 110 -4.37 0.94 -23.09
CA ALA A 110 -5.08 2.10 -22.55
C ALA A 110 -5.39 1.95 -21.05
N LEU A 111 -5.82 0.76 -20.64
CA LEU A 111 -6.08 0.46 -19.23
C LEU A 111 -4.80 0.45 -18.37
N HIS A 112 -3.70 -0.08 -18.88
CA HIS A 112 -2.42 -0.09 -18.16
C HIS A 112 -1.90 1.33 -17.93
N THR A 113 -1.89 2.15 -18.98
CA THR A 113 -1.46 3.56 -18.90
C THR A 113 -2.31 4.34 -17.90
N TYR A 114 -3.63 4.11 -17.86
CA TYR A 114 -4.50 4.76 -16.89
C TYR A 114 -4.16 4.37 -15.44
N ILE A 115 -3.87 3.10 -15.18
CA ILE A 115 -3.51 2.62 -13.83
C ILE A 115 -2.16 3.15 -13.38
N GLU A 116 -1.17 3.23 -14.28
CA GLU A 116 0.15 3.81 -13.98
C GLU A 116 0.07 5.31 -13.69
N SER A 117 -0.93 6.00 -14.24
CA SER A 117 -1.19 7.41 -13.96
C SER A 117 -1.98 7.67 -12.65
N CYS A 118 -2.43 6.61 -11.97
CA CYS A 118 -3.15 6.65 -10.68
C CYS A 118 -2.24 6.28 -9.49
#